data_AF-A0A5N1BJA9-F1
#
_entry.id   AF-A0A5N1BJA9-F1
#
_cell.length_a   1.000
_cell.length_b   1.000
_cell.length_c   1.000
_cell.angle_alpha   90.00
_cell.angle_beta   90.00
_cell.angle_gamma   90.00
#
_symmetry.space_group_name_H-M   'P 1'
#
loop_
_entity.id
_entity.type
_entity.pdbx_description
1 polymer ?
#
loop_
_entity_poly.entity_id
_entity_poly.type
_entity_poly.pdbx_seq_one_letter_code
_entity_poly.pdbx_strand_id
1 'polypeptide(L)'
;MNSFGGLFDSLKQLMVDSVVNVITNPETSVAGITDPLTQTAGGFSAESYQMVANIAKTVILPIAGVILTYVAVQELITMTTDRNNMHERDSWDIFLWIFKTSIAVLLVL
;
A
#
# COMPACT_ATOMS: atom_id res chain seq x y z
N MET A 1 -3.35 66.12 -17.92
CA MET A 1 -3.04 64.96 -17.06
C MET A 1 -2.19 64.01 -17.87
N ASN A 2 -0.97 63.74 -17.40
CA ASN A 2 0.04 63.00 -18.14
C ASN A 2 -0.44 61.56 -18.35
N SER A 3 -0.43 61.07 -19.59
CA SER A 3 -0.89 59.73 -20.01
C SER A 3 -0.41 58.59 -19.09
N PHE A 4 0.79 58.72 -18.51
CA PHE A 4 1.37 57.78 -17.55
C PHE A 4 0.60 57.67 -16.22
N GLY A 5 0.00 58.76 -15.73
CA GLY A 5 -0.81 58.76 -14.51
C GLY A 5 -2.14 58.01 -14.69
N GLY A 6 -2.79 58.18 -15.84
CA GLY A 6 -4.01 57.42 -16.16
C GLY A 6 -3.76 55.91 -16.31
N LEU A 7 -2.57 55.53 -16.81
CA LEU A 7 -2.13 54.14 -16.91
C LEU A 7 -1.88 53.54 -15.52
N PHE A 8 -1.24 54.30 -14.62
CA PHE A 8 -1.03 53.89 -13.24
C PHE A 8 -2.35 53.70 -12.47
N ASP A 9 -3.31 54.62 -12.64
CA ASP A 9 -4.63 54.51 -12.02
C ASP A 9 -5.43 53.32 -12.59
N SER A 10 -5.31 53.03 -13.88
CA SER A 10 -5.94 51.86 -14.52
C SER A 10 -5.38 50.54 -14.00
N LEU A 11 -4.05 50.45 -13.81
CA LEU A 11 -3.40 49.28 -13.22
C LEU A 11 -3.80 49.09 -11.75
N LYS A 12 -3.91 50.19 -11.00
CA LYS A 12 -4.38 50.17 -9.62
C LYS A 12 -5.82 49.67 -9.54
N GLN A 13 -6.69 50.14 -10.42
CA GLN A 13 -8.08 49.70 -10.49
C GLN A 13 -8.18 48.21 -10.83
N LEU A 14 -7.44 47.74 -11.83
CA LEU A 14 -7.40 46.33 -12.22
C LEU A 14 -6.96 45.41 -11.06
N MET A 15 -5.92 45.81 -10.32
CA MET A 15 -5.47 45.04 -9.17
C MET A 15 -6.48 45.05 -8.02
N VAL A 16 -7.13 46.19 -7.76
CA VAL A 16 -8.19 46.28 -6.75
C VAL A 16 -9.38 45.40 -7.13
N ASP A 17 -9.83 45.45 -8.37
CA ASP A 17 -10.97 44.67 -8.84
C ASP A 17 -10.68 43.16 -8.81
N SER A 18 -9.45 42.76 -9.14
CA SER A 18 -8.98 41.38 -9.03
C SER A 18 -8.98 40.89 -7.57
N VAL A 19 -8.44 41.68 -6.65
CA VAL A 19 -8.40 41.35 -5.22
C VAL A 19 -9.81 41.30 -4.62
N VAL A 20 -10.66 42.27 -4.97
CA VAL A 20 -12.06 42.29 -4.54
C VAL A 20 -12.79 41.04 -5.03
N ASN A 21 -12.60 40.64 -6.28
CA ASN A 21 -13.23 39.43 -6.83
C ASN A 21 -12.82 38.15 -6.06
N VAL A 22 -11.54 38.01 -5.71
CA VAL A 22 -11.05 36.88 -4.90
C VAL A 22 -11.65 36.89 -3.48
N ILE A 23 -11.84 38.07 -2.89
CA ILE A 23 -12.42 38.22 -1.54
C ILE A 23 -13.94 38.01 -1.55
N THR A 24 -14.65 38.48 -2.58
CA THR A 24 -16.12 38.37 -2.67
C THR A 24 -16.57 37.00 -3.17
N ASN A 25 -15.74 36.32 -3.96
CA ASN A 25 -16.01 34.99 -4.51
C ASN A 25 -14.88 34.00 -4.13
N PRO A 26 -14.64 33.76 -2.84
CA PRO A 26 -13.58 32.85 -2.41
C PRO A 26 -13.84 31.43 -2.90
N GLU A 27 -15.11 31.03 -3.06
CA GLU A 27 -15.51 29.70 -3.49
C GLU A 27 -15.07 29.37 -4.93
N THR A 28 -15.12 30.34 -5.85
CA THR A 28 -14.69 30.12 -7.24
C THR A 28 -13.16 30.06 -7.37
N SER A 29 -12.46 30.85 -6.55
CA SER A 29 -10.99 30.83 -6.49
C SER A 29 -10.48 29.56 -5.81
N VAL A 30 -11.14 29.10 -4.76
CA VAL A 30 -10.86 27.81 -4.11
C VAL A 30 -11.23 26.66 -5.06
N ALA A 31 -12.36 26.71 -5.77
CA ALA A 31 -12.74 25.69 -6.75
C ALA A 31 -11.67 25.47 -7.83
N GLY A 32 -11.06 26.54 -8.37
CA GLY A 32 -9.96 26.42 -9.33
C GLY A 32 -8.68 25.77 -8.78
N ILE A 33 -8.44 25.86 -7.47
CA ILE A 33 -7.35 25.13 -6.78
C ILE A 33 -7.80 23.70 -6.42
N THR A 34 -9.10 23.50 -6.21
CA THR A 34 -9.68 22.20 -5.87
C THR A 34 -9.72 21.27 -7.09
N ASP A 35 -9.82 21.79 -8.33
CA ASP A 35 -9.79 21.01 -9.58
C ASP A 35 -8.49 20.19 -9.79
N PRO A 36 -7.27 20.76 -9.63
CA PRO A 36 -6.03 19.97 -9.70
C PRO A 36 -5.84 19.06 -8.47
N LEU A 37 -6.35 19.44 -7.30
CA LEU A 37 -6.32 18.60 -6.09
C LEU A 37 -7.31 17.42 -6.18
N THR A 38 -8.46 17.59 -6.83
CA THR A 38 -9.45 16.54 -7.09
C THR A 38 -9.00 15.62 -8.21
N GLN A 39 -8.26 16.11 -9.21
CA GLN A 39 -7.56 15.25 -10.17
C GLN A 39 -6.46 14.40 -9.49
N THR A 40 -5.71 14.97 -8.55
CA THR A 40 -4.69 14.23 -7.78
C THR A 40 -5.32 13.22 -6.80
N ALA A 41 -6.41 13.58 -6.11
CA ALA A 41 -7.16 12.67 -5.26
C ALA A 41 -7.96 11.62 -6.06
N GLY A 42 -8.35 11.95 -7.29
CA GLY A 42 -8.98 11.05 -8.25
C GLY A 42 -8.04 9.99 -8.81
N GLY A 43 -6.72 10.15 -8.66
CA GLY A 43 -5.73 9.12 -8.98
C GLY A 43 -5.73 7.93 -8.03
N PHE A 44 -6.25 8.08 -6.80
CA PHE A 44 -6.43 7.00 -5.82
C PHE A 44 -7.82 6.31 -5.92
N SER A 45 -8.58 6.55 -6.99
CA SER A 45 -10.05 6.33 -6.98
C SER A 45 -10.55 4.88 -7.08
N ALA A 46 -9.78 3.95 -7.63
CA ALA A 46 -10.13 2.52 -7.65
C ALA A 46 -8.95 1.67 -8.14
N GLU A 47 -8.23 2.17 -9.14
CA GLU A 47 -7.11 1.48 -9.77
C GLU A 47 -5.96 1.28 -8.78
N SER A 48 -5.60 2.28 -7.97
CA SER A 48 -4.57 2.09 -6.93
C SER A 48 -4.97 1.04 -5.88
N TYR A 49 -6.25 0.99 -5.49
CA TYR A 49 -6.74 -0.04 -4.57
C TYR A 49 -6.70 -1.43 -5.22
N GLN A 50 -7.10 -1.54 -6.49
CA GLN A 50 -7.00 -2.80 -7.24
C GLN A 50 -5.55 -3.24 -7.42
N MET A 51 -4.62 -2.33 -7.68
CA MET A 51 -3.19 -2.64 -7.78
C MET A 51 -2.66 -3.19 -6.44
N VAL A 52 -2.95 -2.51 -5.33
CA VAL A 52 -2.55 -2.98 -3.99
C VAL A 52 -3.21 -4.31 -3.63
N ALA A 53 -4.50 -4.47 -3.93
CA ALA A 53 -5.22 -5.71 -3.69
C ALA A 53 -4.69 -6.88 -4.54
N ASN A 54 -4.30 -6.62 -5.79
CA ASN A 54 -3.71 -7.63 -6.67
C ASN A 54 -2.34 -8.06 -6.17
N ILE A 55 -1.50 -7.13 -5.71
CA ILE A 55 -0.22 -7.43 -5.07
C ILE A 55 -0.45 -8.27 -3.81
N ALA A 56 -1.37 -7.83 -2.94
CA ALA A 56 -1.67 -8.53 -1.70
C ALA A 56 -2.15 -9.98 -1.95
N LYS A 57 -3.06 -10.19 -2.91
CA LYS A 57 -3.57 -11.52 -3.26
C LYS A 57 -2.51 -12.44 -3.86
N THR A 58 -1.55 -11.89 -4.61
CA THR A 58 -0.51 -12.69 -5.28
C THR A 58 0.63 -13.06 -4.32
N VAL A 59 0.91 -12.20 -3.35
CA VAL A 59 2.08 -12.33 -2.47
C VAL A 59 1.80 -13.14 -1.19
N ILE A 60 0.53 -13.23 -0.76
CA ILE A 60 0.17 -13.95 0.48
C ILE A 60 0.50 -15.45 0.41
N LEU A 61 0.22 -16.11 -0.72
CA LEU A 61 0.38 -17.56 -0.87
C LEU A 61 1.86 -17.99 -0.93
N PRO A 62 2.74 -17.33 -1.72
CA PRO A 62 4.17 -17.64 -1.74
C PRO A 62 4.85 -17.43 -0.38
N ILE A 63 4.50 -16.36 0.33
CA ILE A 63 5.08 -16.09 1.66
C ILE A 63 4.68 -17.19 2.65
N ALA A 64 3.41 -17.60 2.65
CA ALA A 64 2.95 -18.70 3.50
C ALA A 64 3.70 -20.01 3.21
N GLY A 65 3.95 -20.31 1.92
CA GLY A 65 4.74 -21.49 1.51
C GLY A 65 6.19 -21.48 2.00
N VAL A 66 6.84 -20.32 1.99
CA VAL A 66 8.23 -20.17 2.50
C VAL A 66 8.28 -20.40 4.02
N ILE A 67 7.35 -19.81 4.76
CA ILE A 67 7.28 -19.99 6.22
C ILE A 67 6.99 -21.45 6.58
N LEU A 68 6.06 -22.10 5.87
CA LEU A 68 5.75 -23.52 6.06
C LEU A 68 7.00 -24.38 5.84
N THR A 69 7.73 -24.15 4.74
CA THR A 69 8.96 -24.87 4.44
C THR A 69 10.01 -24.69 5.55
N TYR A 70 10.16 -23.46 6.07
CA TYR A 70 11.05 -23.18 7.18
C TYR A 70 10.68 -23.97 8.44
N VAL A 71 9.41 -23.95 8.85
CA VAL A 71 8.93 -24.70 10.03
C VAL A 71 9.09 -26.20 9.84
N ALA A 72 8.77 -26.73 8.65
CA ALA A 72 8.92 -28.15 8.34
C ALA A 72 10.39 -28.62 8.45
N VAL A 73 11.32 -27.82 7.93
CA VAL A 73 12.76 -28.12 8.02
C VAL A 73 13.27 -27.97 9.45
N GLN A 74 12.81 -26.99 10.23
CA GLN A 74 13.16 -26.88 11.65
C GLN A 74 12.73 -28.13 12.44
N GLU A 75 11.50 -28.59 12.23
CA GLU A 75 11.01 -29.82 12.86
C GLU A 75 11.82 -31.05 12.43
N LEU A 76 12.23 -31.15 11.16
CA LEU A 76 13.14 -32.21 10.69
C LEU A 76 14.52 -32.17 11.33
N ILE A 77 15.07 -30.97 11.52
CA ILE A 77 16.41 -30.81 12.12
C ILE A 77 16.35 -31.21 13.58
N THR A 78 15.39 -30.71 14.36
CA THR A 78 15.20 -31.14 15.76
C THR A 78 15.01 -32.64 15.80
N MET A 79 14.24 -33.18 14.85
CA MET A 79 14.07 -34.61 14.77
C MET A 79 15.43 -35.33 14.54
N THR A 80 16.17 -34.93 13.52
CA THR A 80 17.45 -35.58 13.22
C THR A 80 18.45 -35.43 14.37
N THR A 81 18.46 -34.29 15.05
CA THR A 81 19.34 -34.00 16.18
C THR A 81 19.07 -34.89 17.39
N ASP A 82 17.83 -35.09 17.85
CA ASP A 82 17.64 -35.96 19.03
C ASP A 82 17.87 -37.44 18.70
N ARG A 83 17.61 -37.88 17.46
CA ARG A 83 18.01 -39.22 16.96
C ARG A 83 19.53 -39.40 17.02
N ASN A 84 20.28 -38.35 16.70
CA ASN A 84 21.74 -38.37 16.76
C ASN A 84 22.28 -38.24 18.19
N ASN A 85 21.49 -37.70 19.12
CA ASN A 85 21.89 -37.46 20.52
C ASN A 85 21.52 -38.63 21.46
N MET A 86 21.45 -39.86 20.91
CA MET A 86 21.10 -41.10 21.62
C MET A 86 19.71 -41.13 22.27
N HIS A 87 18.81 -40.22 21.92
CA HIS A 87 17.39 -40.39 22.25
C HIS A 87 16.75 -41.38 21.27
N GLU A 88 16.08 -42.39 21.80
CA GLU A 88 15.24 -43.28 21.03
C GLU A 88 14.03 -42.50 20.52
N ARG A 89 14.14 -41.93 19.31
CA ARG A 89 12.94 -41.50 18.59
C ARG A 89 12.45 -42.60 17.68
N ASP A 90 11.20 -42.99 17.82
CA ASP A 90 10.61 -44.03 17.00
C ASP A 90 10.49 -43.58 15.54
N SER A 91 10.60 -44.53 14.60
CA SER A 91 10.37 -44.27 13.18
C SER A 91 8.93 -43.83 12.89
N TRP A 92 8.03 -44.05 13.85
CA TRP A 92 6.65 -43.59 13.84
C TRP A 92 6.51 -42.06 13.81
N ASP A 93 7.43 -41.34 14.46
CA ASP A 93 7.35 -39.87 14.54
C ASP A 93 7.62 -39.18 13.20
N ILE A 94 8.47 -39.78 12.36
CA ILE A 94 8.69 -39.32 10.98
C ILE A 94 7.42 -39.49 10.13
N PHE A 95 6.68 -40.58 10.34
CA PHE A 95 5.42 -40.82 9.63
C PHE A 95 4.35 -39.80 10.02
N LEU A 96 4.19 -39.54 11.32
CA LEU A 96 3.29 -38.49 11.82
C LEU A 96 3.68 -37.10 11.34
N TRP A 97 4.98 -36.83 11.23
CA TRP A 97 5.48 -35.56 10.71
C TRP A 97 5.18 -35.37 9.21
N ILE A 98 5.32 -36.40 8.38
CA ILE A 98 4.92 -36.35 6.96
C ILE A 98 3.42 -36.06 6.84
N PHE A 99 2.61 -36.68 7.70
CA PHE A 99 1.16 -36.42 7.71
C PHE A 99 0.83 -34.99 8.15
N LYS A 100 1.47 -34.50 9.22
CA LYS A 100 1.32 -33.13 9.73
C LYS A 100 1.71 -32.09 8.67
N THR A 101 2.83 -32.28 7.98
CA THR A 101 3.28 -31.37 6.92
C THR A 101 2.38 -31.41 5.69
N SER A 102 1.87 -32.59 5.32
CA SER A 102 0.89 -32.74 4.23
C SER A 102 -0.41 -31.98 4.51
N ILE A 103 -0.93 -32.09 5.73
CA ILE A 103 -2.11 -31.31 6.16
C ILE A 103 -1.82 -29.81 6.16
N ALA A 104 -0.66 -29.40 6.65
CA ALA A 104 -0.28 -27.99 6.67
C ALA A 104 -0.25 -27.39 5.25
N VAL A 105 0.27 -28.13 4.26
CA VAL A 105 0.28 -27.69 2.87
C VAL A 105 -1.15 -27.56 2.31
N LEU A 106 -2.03 -28.53 2.60
CA LEU A 106 -3.43 -28.50 2.16
C LEU A 106 -4.26 -27.38 2.80
N LEU A 107 -3.92 -26.92 4.00
CA LEU A 107 -4.61 -25.81 4.67
C LEU A 107 -4.12 -24.43 4.22
N VAL A 108 -2.89 -24.35 3.73
CA VAL A 108 -2.28 -23.10 3.24
C VAL A 108 -2.58 -22.86 1.76
N LEU A 109 -2.73 -23.94 0.97
CA LEU A 109 -3.15 -23.90 -0.43
C LEU A 109 -4.63 -23.55 -0.57
#